data_AF-A0A925PMD6-F1
#
_entry.id   AF-A0A925PMD6-F1
#
_cell.length_a   1.000
_cell.length_b   1.000
_cell.length_c   1.000
_cell.angle_alpha   90.00
_cell.angle_beta   90.00
_cell.angle_gamma   90.00
#
_symmetry.space_group_name_H-M   'P 1'
#
loop_
_entity.id
_entity.type
_entity.pdbx_description
1 polymer ?
#
loop_
_entity_poly.entity_id
_entity_poly.type
_entity_poly.pdbx_seq_one_letter_code
_entity_poly.pdbx_strand_id
1 'polypeptide(L)'
;TFIIGAEVVGNTVLSEKLRAISPALMSGDSISDAMRRTGYIQDLVLDMVSIAEKTGKLEDALNRASDILDKEVPDTIKKLVALIEPLTMVLLGGLVLLLLLSVFLPIYKVVGNIRVR
;
A
#
# COMPACT_ATOMS: atom_id res chain seq x y z
N THR A 1 -4.90 18.60 18.32
CA THR A 1 -3.84 18.15 17.39
C THR A 1 -4.33 17.15 16.36
N PHE A 2 -4.99 16.04 16.71
CA PHE A 2 -5.52 15.08 15.73
C PHE A 2 -6.53 15.66 14.73
N ILE A 3 -7.37 16.62 15.15
CA ILE A 3 -8.31 17.33 14.26
C ILE A 3 -7.56 18.15 13.19
N ILE A 4 -6.50 18.85 13.61
CA ILE A 4 -5.65 19.63 12.69
C ILE A 4 -4.90 18.67 11.75
N GLY A 5 -4.38 17.55 12.26
CA GLY A 5 -3.77 16.50 11.44
C GLY A 5 -4.74 15.95 10.39
N ALA A 6 -6.00 15.73 10.73
CA ALA A 6 -7.02 15.28 9.78
C ALA A 6 -7.32 16.31 8.68
N GLU A 7 -7.16 17.60 8.97
CA GLU A 7 -7.40 18.70 8.01
C GLU A 7 -6.25 18.88 7.02
N VAL A 8 -5.03 18.51 7.41
CA VAL A 8 -3.82 18.58 6.56
C VAL A 8 -3.64 17.33 5.70
N VAL A 9 -4.21 16.20 6.10
CA VAL A 9 -4.12 14.94 5.36
C VAL A 9 -4.97 15.02 4.08
N GLY A 10 -4.32 14.93 2.92
CA GLY A 10 -4.97 14.99 1.61
C GLY A 10 -5.82 13.77 1.23
N ASN A 11 -5.76 12.68 2.01
CA ASN A 11 -6.56 11.48 1.79
C ASN A 11 -7.84 11.52 2.65
N THR A 12 -9.00 11.62 2.00
CA THR A 12 -10.31 11.69 2.66
C THR A 12 -10.57 10.52 3.61
N VAL A 13 -10.15 9.30 3.24
CA VAL A 13 -10.32 8.11 4.08
C VAL A 13 -9.48 8.21 5.35
N LEU A 14 -8.22 8.64 5.22
CA LEU A 14 -7.32 8.80 6.36
C LEU A 14 -7.76 9.97 7.27
N SER A 15 -8.26 11.06 6.69
CA SER A 15 -8.85 12.18 7.42
C SER A 15 -10.04 11.76 8.28
N GLU A 16 -10.97 10.98 7.73
CA GLU A 16 -12.13 10.48 8.45
C GLU A 16 -11.73 9.59 9.64
N LYS A 17 -10.75 8.71 9.44
CA LYS A 17 -10.22 7.86 10.51
C LYS A 17 -9.50 8.65 11.61
N LEU A 18 -8.71 9.67 11.25
CA LEU A 18 -8.07 10.56 12.22
C LEU A 18 -9.09 11.37 13.03
N ARG A 19 -10.19 11.80 12.39
CA ARG A 19 -11.31 12.47 13.08
C ARG A 19 -11.99 11.54 14.08
N ALA A 20 -12.11 10.25 13.78
CA ALA A 20 -12.72 9.25 14.66
C ALA A 20 -11.91 8.96 15.94
N ILE A 21 -10.60 9.24 15.95
CA ILE A 21 -9.75 9.05 17.15
C ILE A 21 -10.14 10.04 18.26
N SER A 22 -10.34 11.32 17.92
CA SER A 22 -10.61 12.37 18.92
C SER A 22 -11.84 12.09 19.81
N PRO A 23 -13.02 11.72 19.28
CA PRO A 23 -14.18 11.40 20.10
C PRO A 23 -13.99 10.11 20.92
N ALA A 24 -13.23 9.12 20.42
CA ALA A 24 -12.93 7.90 21.17
C ALA A 24 -12.11 8.20 22.44
N LEU A 25 -11.13 9.11 22.33
CA LEU A 25 -10.35 9.58 23.50
C LEU A 25 -11.23 10.33 24.50
N MET A 26 -12.18 11.14 24.02
CA MET A 26 -13.13 11.85 24.88
C MET A 26 -14.09 10.91 25.61
N SER A 27 -14.42 9.75 25.03
CA SER A 27 -15.19 8.70 25.69
C SER A 27 -14.39 7.85 26.69
N GLY A 28 -13.09 8.11 26.85
CA GLY A 28 -12.22 7.40 27.79
C GLY A 28 -11.54 6.15 27.21
N ASP A 29 -11.60 5.95 25.89
CA ASP A 29 -10.83 4.89 25.25
C ASP A 29 -9.33 5.21 25.31
N SER A 30 -8.50 4.17 25.41
CA SER A 30 -7.05 4.31 25.32
C SER A 30 -6.65 4.80 23.92
N ILE A 31 -5.52 5.52 23.84
CA ILE A 31 -4.99 6.02 22.56
C ILE A 31 -4.65 4.86 21.64
N SER A 32 -4.05 3.81 22.20
CA SER A 32 -3.73 2.59 21.44
C SER A 32 -4.98 1.91 20.87
N ASP A 33 -6.09 1.83 21.62
CA ASP A 33 -7.34 1.23 21.14
C ASP A 33 -8.07 2.11 20.11
N ALA A 34 -8.06 3.44 20.32
CA ALA A 34 -8.63 4.39 19.37
C ALA A 34 -7.88 4.33 18.03
N MET A 35 -6.55 4.26 18.07
CA MET A 35 -5.70 4.10 16.88
C MET A 35 -5.89 2.74 16.22
N ARG A 36 -6.02 1.66 16.99
CA ARG A 36 -6.24 0.29 16.47
C ARG A 36 -7.55 0.17 15.68
N ARG A 37 -8.62 0.87 16.08
CA ARG A 37 -9.90 0.93 15.34
C ARG A 37 -9.80 1.57 13.96
N THR A 38 -8.75 2.34 13.68
CA THR A 38 -8.57 2.94 12.35
C THR A 38 -8.16 1.91 11.30
N GLY A 39 -7.42 0.86 11.68
CA GLY A 39 -6.96 -0.21 10.80
C GLY A 39 -5.82 0.15 9.85
N TYR A 40 -5.32 1.39 9.88
CA TYR A 40 -4.26 1.87 8.98
C TYR A 40 -2.86 1.92 9.63
N ILE A 41 -2.80 1.73 10.94
CA ILE A 41 -1.56 1.82 11.72
C ILE A 41 -1.04 0.41 11.98
N GLN A 42 0.26 0.23 11.79
CA GLN A 42 0.92 -1.07 11.97
C GLN A 42 0.90 -1.50 13.45
N ASP A 43 0.78 -2.81 13.70
CA ASP A 43 0.71 -3.36 15.06
C ASP A 43 1.92 -2.99 15.93
N LEU A 44 3.12 -2.96 15.36
CA LEU A 44 4.34 -2.53 16.06
C LEU A 44 4.20 -1.12 16.67
N VAL A 45 3.60 -0.20 15.91
CA VAL A 45 3.36 1.18 16.36
C VAL A 45 2.29 1.21 17.44
N LEU A 46 1.21 0.44 17.27
CA LEU A 46 0.12 0.37 18.26
C LEU A 46 0.62 -0.16 19.62
N ASP A 47 1.48 -1.18 19.60
CA ASP A 47 2.04 -1.76 20.82
C ASP A 47 3.01 -0.80 21.51
N MET A 48 3.82 -0.07 20.75
CA MET A 48 4.67 1.01 21.29
C MET A 48 3.86 2.10 21.97
N VAL A 49 2.77 2.55 21.33
CA VAL A 49 1.86 3.55 21.90
C VAL A 49 1.19 3.01 23.16
N SER A 50 0.77 1.74 23.19
CA SER A 50 0.15 1.12 24.37
C SER A 50 1.11 1.06 25.58
N ILE A 51 2.38 0.73 25.35
CA ILE A 51 3.41 0.72 26.40
C ILE A 51 3.72 2.15 26.87
N ALA A 52 3.78 3.09 25.93
CA ALA A 52 4.07 4.50 26.21
C ALA A 52 2.95 5.20 26.99
N GLU A 53 1.70 4.84 26.69
CA GLU A 53 0.51 5.32 27.41
C GLU A 53 0.55 4.91 28.89
N LYS A 54 0.95 3.67 29.19
CA LYS A 54 1.10 3.17 30.57
C LYS A 54 2.29 3.78 31.32
N THR A 55 3.33 4.21 30.59
CA THR A 55 4.57 4.74 31.17
C THR A 55 4.64 6.27 31.15
N GLY A 56 3.61 6.95 30.62
CA GLY A 56 3.56 8.40 30.50
C GLY A 56 4.50 8.98 29.44
N LYS A 57 5.04 8.16 28.52
CA LYS A 57 6.03 8.55 27.50
C LYS A 57 5.45 8.62 26.09
N LEU A 58 4.20 9.07 25.99
CA LEU A 58 3.44 9.07 24.74
C LEU A 58 4.13 9.91 23.64
N GLU A 59 4.69 11.05 24.00
CA GLU A 59 5.38 11.94 23.05
C GLU A 59 6.55 11.25 22.34
N ASP A 60 7.41 10.57 23.10
CA ASP A 60 8.52 9.78 22.55
C ASP A 60 8.03 8.67 21.62
N ALA A 61 6.93 8.02 21.97
CA ALA A 61 6.37 6.94 21.15
C ALA A 61 5.72 7.44 19.87
N LEU A 62 5.02 8.59 19.90
CA LEU A 62 4.44 9.21 18.70
C LEU A 62 5.53 9.72 17.74
N ASN A 63 6.65 10.23 18.27
CA ASN A 63 7.80 10.60 17.45
C ASN A 63 8.40 9.37 16.76
N ARG A 64 8.66 8.28 17.50
CA ARG A 64 9.15 7.03 16.91
C ARG A 64 8.15 6.38 15.96
N ALA A 65 6.86 6.49 16.26
CA ALA A 65 5.80 6.03 15.36
C ALA A 65 5.86 6.74 14.01
N SER A 66 6.06 8.07 14.04
CA SER A 66 6.23 8.87 12.82
C SER A 66 7.49 8.43 12.06
N ASP A 67 8.63 8.25 12.73
CA ASP A 67 9.87 7.77 12.10
C ASP A 67 9.72 6.40 11.42
N ILE A 68 8.91 5.50 12.01
CA ILE A 68 8.62 4.18 11.44
C ILE A 68 7.71 4.33 10.22
N LEU A 69 6.63 5.09 10.33
CA LEU A 69 5.67 5.29 9.23
C LEU A 69 6.33 5.99 8.03
N ASP A 70 7.20 6.97 8.28
CA ASP A 70 7.95 7.69 7.24
C ASP A 70 8.95 6.79 6.48
N LYS A 71 9.36 5.66 7.06
CA LYS A 71 10.21 4.66 6.40
C LYS A 71 9.38 3.58 5.69
N GLU A 72 8.39 3.04 6.40
CA GLU A 72 7.62 1.89 5.93
C GLU A 72 6.65 2.24 4.79
N VAL A 73 6.06 3.45 4.80
CA VAL A 73 5.13 3.87 3.74
C VAL A 73 5.85 3.99 2.39
N PRO A 74 6.96 4.73 2.26
CA PRO A 74 7.73 4.77 1.02
C PRO A 74 8.26 3.41 0.58
N ASP A 75 8.74 2.58 1.51
CA ASP A 75 9.23 1.24 1.18
C ASP A 75 8.14 0.33 0.63
N THR A 76 6.94 0.40 1.21
CA THR A 76 5.77 -0.32 0.72
C THR A 76 5.39 0.16 -0.68
N ILE A 77 5.34 1.47 -0.91
CA ILE A 77 5.07 2.05 -2.23
C ILE A 77 6.13 1.58 -3.24
N LYS A 78 7.40 1.61 -2.86
CA LYS A 78 8.51 1.18 -3.72
C LYS A 78 8.40 -0.29 -4.11
N LYS A 79 8.04 -1.17 -3.17
CA LYS A 79 7.78 -2.60 -3.44
C LYS A 79 6.60 -2.79 -4.39
N LEU A 80 5.51 -2.04 -4.20
CA LEU A 80 4.35 -2.08 -5.10
C LEU A 80 4.73 -1.64 -6.51
N VAL A 81 5.49 -0.56 -6.64
CA VAL A 81 5.98 -0.06 -7.94
C VAL A 81 6.98 -1.04 -8.57
N ALA A 82 7.84 -1.69 -7.78
CA ALA A 82 8.79 -2.68 -8.29
C ALA A 82 8.11 -3.90 -8.93
N LEU A 83 6.87 -4.24 -8.52
CA LEU A 83 6.08 -5.31 -9.15
C LEU A 83 5.50 -4.92 -10.51
N ILE A 84 5.42 -3.61 -10.82
CA ILE A 84 4.93 -3.12 -12.12
C ILE A 84 5.95 -3.45 -13.23
N GLU A 85 7.24 -3.42 -12.92
CA GLU A 85 8.31 -3.73 -13.88
C GLU A 85 8.18 -5.14 -14.50
N PRO A 86 8.13 -6.25 -13.74
CA PRO A 86 7.94 -7.58 -14.31
C PRO A 86 6.57 -7.74 -15.00
N LEU A 87 5.53 -7.07 -14.51
CA LEU A 87 4.20 -7.10 -15.14
C LEU A 87 4.23 -6.52 -16.56
N THR A 88 4.90 -5.38 -16.76
CA THR A 88 5.04 -4.76 -18.07
C THR A 88 5.89 -5.63 -19.03
N MET A 89 6.93 -6.31 -18.53
CA MET A 89 7.71 -7.27 -19.31
C MET A 89 6.88 -8.46 -19.78
N VAL A 90 6.06 -9.05 -18.91
CA VAL A 90 5.16 -10.16 -19.29
C VAL A 90 4.14 -9.70 -20.34
N LEU A 91 3.60 -8.49 -20.18
CA LEU A 91 2.62 -7.93 -21.12
C LEU A 91 3.22 -7.66 -22.51
N LEU A 92 4.40 -7.05 -22.56
CA LEU A 92 5.14 -6.81 -23.80
C LEU A 92 5.55 -8.14 -24.47
N GLY A 93 6.07 -9.09 -23.69
CA GLY A 93 6.44 -10.42 -24.20
C GLY A 93 5.24 -11.16 -24.79
N GLY A 94 4.10 -11.12 -24.13
CA GLY A 94 2.85 -11.71 -24.62
C GLY A 94 2.37 -11.06 -25.92
N LEU A 95 2.47 -9.73 -26.03
CA LEU A 95 2.12 -9.00 -27.25
C LEU A 95 3.02 -9.42 -28.43
N VAL A 96 4.33 -9.47 -28.22
CA VAL A 96 5.30 -9.90 -29.25
C VAL A 96 5.04 -11.35 -29.66
N LEU A 97 4.76 -12.24 -28.71
CA LEU A 97 4.44 -13.63 -29.00
C LEU A 97 3.17 -13.76 -29.85
N LEU A 98 2.11 -13.00 -29.55
CA LEU A 98 0.89 -12.95 -30.35
C LEU A 98 1.16 -12.47 -31.79
N LEU A 99 1.98 -11.43 -31.95
CA LEU A 99 2.37 -10.93 -33.28
C LEU A 99 3.13 -12.00 -34.07
N LEU A 100 4.08 -12.70 -33.45
CA LEU A 100 4.81 -13.79 -34.08
C LEU A 100 3.88 -14.90 -34.52
N LEU A 101 2.97 -15.37 -33.65
CA LEU A 101 2.00 -16.40 -33.99
C LEU A 101 1.08 -15.97 -35.15
N SER A 102 0.65 -14.71 -35.15
CA SER A 102 -0.19 -14.15 -36.21
C SER A 102 0.49 -14.16 -37.58
N VAL A 103 1.82 -14.00 -37.63
CA VAL A 103 2.60 -13.98 -38.89
C VAL A 103 3.09 -15.37 -39.29
N PHE A 104 3.58 -16.17 -38.35
CA PHE A 104 4.18 -17.48 -38.64
C PHE A 104 3.14 -18.52 -39.04
N LEU A 105 1.97 -18.52 -38.38
CA LEU A 105 0.90 -19.49 -38.67
C LEU A 105 0.42 -19.45 -40.14
N PRO A 106 0.12 -18.29 -40.76
CA PRO A 106 -0.27 -18.25 -42.17
C PRO A 106 0.89 -18.63 -43.11
N ILE A 107 2.13 -18.25 -42.80
CA ILE A 107 3.30 -18.66 -43.60
C ILE A 107 3.41 -20.19 -43.62
N TYR A 108 3.27 -20.83 -42.47
CA TYR A 108 3.34 -22.29 -42.36
C TYR A 108 2.24 -22.98 -43.19
N LYS A 109 1.03 -22.43 -43.17
CA LYS A 109 -0.11 -22.93 -43.98
C LYS A 109 0.15 -22.78 -45.49
N VAL A 110 0.72 -21.65 -45.93
CA VAL A 110 1.02 -21.40 -47.35
C VAL A 110 2.12 -22.33 -47.86
N VAL A 111 3.21 -22.47 -47.11
CA VAL A 111 4.34 -23.35 -47.50
C VAL A 111 3.94 -24.83 -47.48
N GLY A 112 3.14 -25.24 -46.49
CA GLY A 112 2.64 -26.62 -46.39
C GLY A 112 1.76 -27.04 -47.57
N ASN A 113 0.87 -26.15 -48.04
CA ASN A 113 -0.01 -26.46 -49.18
C ASN A 113 0.73 -26.55 -50.53
N ILE A 114 1.89 -25.91 -50.68
CA ILE A 114 2.65 -25.89 -51.94
C ILE A 114 3.41 -27.21 -52.20
N ARG A 115 3.68 -28.02 -51.17
CA ARG A 115 4.44 -29.28 -51.31
C ARG A 115 3.59 -30.53 -51.58
N VAL A 116 2.26 -30.40 -51.66
CA VAL A 116 1.32 -31.54 -51.75
C VAL A 116 0.69 -31.68 -53.15
N ARG A 117 1.33 -31.14 -54.20
CA ARG A 117 0.99 -31.44 -55.60
C ARG A 117 2.24 -31.79 -56.39
#